data_AF-A0A3P6RAJ8-F1
#
_entry.id   AF-A0A3P6RAJ8-F1
#
_cell.length_a   1.000
_cell.length_b   1.000
_cell.length_c   1.000
_cell.angle_alpha   90.00
_cell.angle_beta   90.00
_cell.angle_gamma   90.00
#
_symmetry.space_group_name_H-M   'P 1'
#
loop_
_entity.id
_entity.type
_entity.pdbx_description
1 polymer ?
#
loop_
_entity_poly.entity_id
_entity_poly.type
_entity_poly.pdbx_seq_one_letter_code
_entity_poly.pdbx_strand_id
1 'polypeptide(L)'
;MSNLLFLVELGSEVKTIGSEPTQALLRIQCQADLDQLLSESVVFTLLSGKEFNPCTLSHALQTLSLERSLGPKLLGVFPGGRFEQFIPSRPLQCSELSKPSIGKIVAPMLARVHTLDVPITKEPQVMMCARGWLAKFKESDAGAHPVDIRCTAASVPSQCYPSKITCEELEEELDFVEEFLRKSQSPVVFSHNDLQEGNILLCADYHLNGDGSIRSRSGENDVVDPLVLIDFEYCSYNYR
;
A
#
# COMPACT_ATOMS: atom_id res chain seq x y z
N MET A 1 -7.50 11.77 -6.48
CA MET A 1 -7.96 10.59 -5.72
C MET A 1 -8.19 9.47 -6.72
N SER A 2 -7.52 8.34 -6.53
CA SER A 2 -7.47 7.21 -7.46
C SER A 2 -8.67 6.27 -7.36
N ASN A 3 -9.32 6.20 -6.19
CA ASN A 3 -10.35 5.22 -5.87
C ASN A 3 -11.52 5.83 -5.08
N LEU A 4 -12.72 5.28 -5.27
CA LEU A 4 -13.89 5.45 -4.39
C LEU A 4 -14.17 4.15 -3.64
N LEU A 5 -14.45 4.24 -2.35
CA LEU A 5 -14.65 3.08 -1.46
C LEU A 5 -16.06 3.10 -0.88
N PHE A 6 -16.76 1.97 -0.99
CA PHE A 6 -18.10 1.76 -0.43
C PHE A 6 -18.14 0.46 0.37
N LEU A 7 -18.53 0.55 1.64
CA LEU A 7 -18.87 -0.63 2.42
C LEU A 7 -20.23 -1.14 1.95
N VAL A 8 -20.31 -2.41 1.59
CA VAL A 8 -21.53 -3.10 1.18
C VAL A 8 -21.86 -4.16 2.23
N GLU A 9 -23.07 -4.10 2.77
CA GLU A 9 -23.51 -4.99 3.85
C GLU A 9 -24.85 -5.63 3.47
N LEU A 10 -25.01 -6.90 3.82
CA LEU A 10 -26.32 -7.54 3.80
C LEU A 10 -27.20 -6.93 4.90
N GLY A 11 -28.49 -6.74 4.59
CA GLY A 11 -29.48 -6.36 5.60
C GLY A 11 -29.53 -7.37 6.73
N SER A 12 -29.77 -6.89 7.96
CA SER A 12 -29.78 -7.71 9.19
C SER A 12 -30.75 -8.91 9.14
N GLU A 13 -31.76 -8.82 8.29
CA GLU A 13 -32.81 -9.80 8.04
C GLU A 13 -32.40 -10.89 7.04
N VAL A 14 -31.33 -10.66 6.25
CA VAL A 14 -30.86 -11.57 5.21
C VAL A 14 -29.83 -12.53 5.80
N LYS A 15 -30.14 -13.83 5.77
CA LYS A 15 -29.21 -14.89 6.20
C LYS A 15 -28.36 -15.36 5.03
N THR A 16 -27.09 -15.63 5.30
CA THR A 16 -26.22 -16.31 4.35
C THR A 16 -26.69 -17.75 4.13
N ILE A 17 -26.54 -18.23 2.91
CA ILE A 17 -26.89 -19.58 2.46
C ILE A 17 -25.63 -20.46 2.42
N GLY A 18 -24.48 -19.90 2.09
CA GLY A 18 -23.20 -20.58 2.00
C GLY A 18 -22.09 -19.86 2.77
N SER A 19 -20.90 -19.83 2.17
CA SER A 19 -19.70 -19.20 2.71
C SER A 19 -19.52 -17.75 2.23
N GLU A 20 -20.55 -17.14 1.67
CA GLU A 20 -20.49 -15.74 1.24
C GLU A 20 -20.33 -14.80 2.45
N PRO A 21 -19.57 -13.70 2.28
CA PRO A 21 -19.41 -12.73 3.34
C PRO A 21 -20.67 -11.87 3.50
N THR A 22 -20.98 -11.47 4.74
CA THR A 22 -22.07 -10.53 5.05
C THR A 22 -21.70 -9.08 4.77
N GLN A 23 -20.40 -8.79 4.65
CA GLN A 23 -19.86 -7.47 4.37
C GLN A 23 -18.73 -7.58 3.34
N ALA A 24 -18.68 -6.64 2.41
CA ALA A 24 -17.61 -6.54 1.43
C ALA A 24 -17.27 -5.08 1.16
N LEU A 25 -16.04 -4.82 0.73
CA LEU A 25 -15.61 -3.50 0.30
C LEU A 25 -15.66 -3.43 -1.22
N LEU A 26 -16.46 -2.51 -1.75
CA LEU A 26 -16.50 -2.15 -3.16
C LEU A 26 -15.49 -1.02 -3.41
N ARG A 27 -14.51 -1.29 -4.27
CA ARG A 27 -13.55 -0.29 -4.75
C ARG A 27 -13.83 0.03 -6.21
N ILE A 28 -14.10 1.29 -6.51
CA ILE A 28 -14.26 1.79 -7.88
C ILE A 28 -13.00 2.56 -8.26
N GLN A 29 -12.34 2.13 -9.32
CA GLN A 29 -11.12 2.76 -9.85
C GLN A 29 -11.51 3.96 -10.73
N CYS A 30 -10.89 5.11 -10.47
CA CYS A 30 -11.09 6.33 -11.26
C CYS A 30 -9.96 6.57 -12.27
N GLN A 31 -8.93 5.71 -12.29
CA GLN A 31 -7.82 5.78 -13.24
C GLN A 31 -8.12 5.04 -14.55
N ALA A 32 -7.55 5.54 -15.65
CA ALA A 32 -7.71 4.97 -16.99
C ALA A 32 -6.43 4.28 -17.52
N ASP A 33 -5.36 4.22 -16.71
CA ASP A 33 -4.08 3.62 -17.11
C ASP A 33 -4.16 2.09 -17.04
N LEU A 34 -4.25 1.46 -18.21
CA LEU A 34 -4.47 0.02 -18.32
C LEU A 34 -3.29 -0.81 -17.79
N ASP A 35 -2.05 -0.34 -17.97
CA ASP A 35 -0.86 -1.06 -17.53
C ASP A 35 -0.73 -1.05 -16.01
N GLN A 36 -1.08 0.09 -15.39
CA GLN A 36 -1.17 0.20 -13.93
C GLN A 36 -2.28 -0.70 -13.38
N LEU A 37 -3.47 -0.71 -14.01
CA LEU A 37 -4.58 -1.58 -13.63
C LEU A 37 -4.26 -3.07 -13.73
N LEU A 38 -3.52 -3.48 -14.77
CA LEU A 38 -3.07 -4.87 -14.94
C LEU A 38 -2.05 -5.25 -13.86
N SER A 39 -1.07 -4.39 -13.60
CA SER A 39 -0.06 -4.62 -12.56
C SER A 39 -0.70 -4.72 -11.17
N GLU A 40 -1.60 -3.80 -10.85
CA GLU A 40 -2.40 -3.82 -9.61
C GLU A 40 -3.20 -5.11 -9.49
N SER A 41 -3.85 -5.55 -10.58
CA SER A 41 -4.66 -6.78 -10.58
C SER A 41 -3.82 -8.04 -10.34
N VAL A 42 -2.63 -8.13 -10.95
CA VAL A 42 -1.69 -9.25 -10.74
C VAL A 42 -1.23 -9.29 -9.29
N VAL A 43 -0.81 -8.14 -8.74
CA VAL A 43 -0.36 -8.02 -7.36
C VAL A 43 -1.49 -8.38 -6.40
N PHE A 44 -2.68 -7.80 -6.59
CA PHE A 44 -3.82 -8.05 -5.71
C PHE A 44 -4.22 -9.52 -5.69
N THR A 45 -4.21 -10.18 -6.85
CA THR A 45 -4.47 -11.63 -6.96
C THR A 45 -3.43 -12.46 -6.21
N LEU A 46 -2.17 -12.02 -6.17
CA LEU A 46 -1.11 -12.71 -5.43
C LEU A 46 -1.23 -12.47 -3.91
N LEU A 47 -1.50 -11.24 -3.49
CA LEU A 47 -1.59 -10.85 -2.08
C LEU A 47 -2.85 -11.37 -1.38
N SER A 48 -3.95 -11.50 -2.13
CA SER A 48 -5.22 -12.04 -1.61
C SER A 48 -5.14 -13.53 -1.27
N GLY A 49 -4.08 -14.23 -1.70
CA GLY A 49 -3.89 -15.65 -1.52
C GLY A 49 -4.86 -16.49 -2.35
N LYS A 50 -4.40 -17.61 -2.92
CA LYS A 50 -5.33 -18.61 -3.44
C LYS A 50 -6.12 -19.18 -2.26
N GLU A 51 -7.44 -19.29 -2.41
CA GLU A 51 -8.26 -20.13 -1.52
C GLU A 51 -7.64 -21.52 -1.42
N PHE A 52 -7.03 -21.81 -0.27
CA PHE A 52 -6.85 -23.19 0.16
C PHE A 52 -7.85 -23.41 1.29
N ASN A 53 -8.80 -24.31 1.05
CA ASN A 53 -9.86 -24.66 1.99
C ASN A 53 -9.26 -25.01 3.37
N PRO A 54 -9.52 -24.21 4.43
CA PRO A 54 -8.91 -24.44 5.74
C PRO A 54 -9.40 -25.74 6.41
N CYS A 55 -10.52 -26.30 5.95
CA CYS A 55 -11.13 -27.50 6.54
C CYS A 55 -10.43 -28.83 6.19
N THR A 56 -9.44 -28.83 5.29
CA THR A 56 -8.71 -30.05 4.87
C THR A 56 -7.22 -30.04 5.21
N LEU A 57 -6.73 -28.98 5.84
CA LEU A 57 -5.30 -28.80 6.09
C LEU A 57 -4.96 -28.89 7.57
N SER A 58 -3.80 -29.48 7.87
CA SER A 58 -3.24 -29.52 9.22
C SER A 58 -2.90 -28.10 9.70
N HIS A 59 -2.89 -27.91 11.03
CA HIS A 59 -2.62 -26.63 11.69
C HIS A 59 -1.37 -25.89 11.14
N ALA A 60 -0.32 -26.63 10.74
CA ALA A 60 0.91 -26.07 10.17
C ALA A 60 0.73 -25.47 8.75
N LEU A 61 -0.17 -26.02 7.94
CA LEU A 61 -0.49 -25.50 6.60
C LEU A 61 -1.43 -24.29 6.67
N GLN A 62 -2.24 -24.22 7.72
CA GLN A 62 -3.06 -23.04 8.02
C GLN A 62 -2.18 -21.83 8.37
N THR A 63 -1.10 -22.05 9.15
CA THR A 63 -0.06 -21.04 9.41
C THR A 63 0.65 -20.60 8.13
N LEU A 64 1.01 -21.54 7.23
CA LEU A 64 1.65 -21.23 5.95
C LEU A 64 0.74 -20.49 4.94
N SER A 65 -0.58 -20.69 4.99
CA SER A 65 -1.55 -19.94 4.19
C SER A 65 -1.76 -18.51 4.72
N LEU A 66 -1.74 -18.31 6.04
CA LEU A 66 -1.70 -16.99 6.68
C LEU A 66 -0.39 -16.25 6.38
N GLU A 67 0.74 -16.96 6.25
CA GLU A 67 2.02 -16.37 5.85
C GLU A 67 1.98 -15.74 4.44
N ARG A 68 1.03 -16.15 3.58
CA ARG A 68 0.88 -15.64 2.20
C ARG A 68 -0.25 -14.63 2.01
N SER A 69 -1.19 -14.51 2.94
CA SER A 69 -2.24 -13.48 2.87
C SER A 69 -1.70 -12.16 3.42
N LEU A 70 -1.05 -11.38 2.55
CA LEU A 70 -0.50 -10.07 2.89
C LEU A 70 -1.48 -8.92 2.64
N GLY A 71 -2.69 -9.23 2.14
CA GLY A 71 -3.75 -8.25 1.92
C GLY A 71 -5.15 -8.85 2.01
N PRO A 72 -6.19 -8.03 1.83
CA PRO A 72 -7.58 -8.48 1.85
C PRO A 72 -7.87 -9.53 0.77
N LYS A 73 -8.76 -10.48 1.05
CA LYS A 73 -9.18 -11.48 0.06
C LYS A 73 -9.91 -10.81 -1.12
N LEU A 74 -9.61 -11.23 -2.34
CA LEU A 74 -10.34 -10.85 -3.54
C LEU A 74 -11.65 -11.63 -3.64
N LEU A 75 -12.79 -10.94 -3.75
CA LEU A 75 -14.11 -11.54 -3.88
C LEU A 75 -14.62 -11.53 -5.33
N GLY A 76 -14.23 -10.52 -6.11
CA GLY A 76 -14.56 -10.44 -7.53
C GLY A 76 -13.99 -9.19 -8.20
N VAL A 77 -13.80 -9.25 -9.52
CA VAL A 77 -13.29 -8.14 -10.35
C VAL A 77 -14.26 -7.87 -11.48
N PHE A 78 -14.44 -6.59 -11.83
CA PHE A 78 -15.25 -6.17 -12.97
C PHE A 78 -14.60 -4.94 -13.64
N PRO A 79 -15.01 -4.56 -14.87
CA PRO A 79 -14.46 -3.36 -15.51
C PRO A 79 -14.69 -2.10 -14.65
N GLY A 80 -13.60 -1.47 -14.21
CA GLY A 80 -13.63 -0.26 -13.39
C GLY A 80 -13.69 -0.48 -11.87
N GLY A 81 -13.56 -1.72 -11.38
CA GLY A 81 -13.51 -1.95 -9.93
C GLY A 81 -13.43 -3.40 -9.48
N ARG A 82 -13.51 -3.59 -8.17
CA ARG A 82 -13.47 -4.91 -7.52
C ARG A 82 -14.24 -4.94 -6.21
N PHE A 83 -14.59 -6.15 -5.79
CA PHE A 83 -14.99 -6.47 -4.43
C PHE A 83 -13.83 -7.15 -3.71
N GLU A 84 -13.50 -6.63 -2.54
CA GLU A 84 -12.51 -7.19 -1.62
C GLU A 84 -13.12 -7.44 -0.25
N GLN A 85 -12.51 -8.33 0.53
CA GLN A 85 -12.89 -8.59 1.91
C GLN A 85 -12.84 -7.28 2.70
N PHE A 86 -13.93 -6.98 3.41
CA PHE A 86 -13.89 -5.91 4.39
C PHE A 86 -13.12 -6.37 5.63
N ILE A 87 -12.15 -5.56 6.07
CA ILE A 87 -11.37 -5.80 7.29
C ILE A 87 -11.83 -4.79 8.35
N PRO A 88 -12.59 -5.21 9.37
CA PRO A 88 -12.95 -4.34 10.49
C PRO A 88 -11.69 -3.82 11.18
N SER A 89 -11.40 -2.54 11.01
CA SER A 89 -10.13 -1.95 11.40
C SER A 89 -10.20 -0.42 11.42
N ARG A 90 -9.11 0.21 11.83
CA ARG A 90 -8.85 1.64 11.60
C ARG A 90 -7.43 1.84 11.09
N PRO A 91 -7.15 2.88 10.29
CA PRO A 91 -5.78 3.24 9.97
C PRO A 91 -5.03 3.66 11.23
N LEU A 92 -3.70 3.52 11.19
CA LEU A 92 -2.83 4.14 12.17
C LEU A 92 -2.84 5.66 12.02
N GLN A 93 -2.45 6.35 13.09
CA GLN A 93 -2.15 7.78 13.06
C GLN A 93 -0.64 7.99 12.89
N CYS A 94 -0.22 9.13 12.34
CA CYS A 94 1.18 9.52 12.25
C CYS A 94 1.91 9.44 13.61
N SER A 95 1.23 9.86 14.69
CA SER A 95 1.76 9.78 16.07
C SER A 95 1.90 8.34 16.60
N GLU A 96 1.16 7.38 16.03
CA GLU A 96 1.26 5.96 16.38
C GLU A 96 2.38 5.28 15.57
N LEU A 97 2.48 5.60 14.28
CA LEU A 97 3.52 5.06 13.40
C LEU A 97 4.94 5.44 13.87
N SER A 98 5.09 6.63 14.48
CA SER A 98 6.37 7.07 15.06
C SER A 98 6.80 6.31 16.32
N LYS A 99 5.94 5.47 16.91
CA LYS A 99 6.28 4.71 18.12
C LYS A 99 7.21 3.53 17.77
N PRO A 100 8.36 3.37 18.46
CA PRO A 100 9.30 2.28 18.20
C PRO A 100 8.68 0.88 18.29
N SER A 101 7.69 0.69 19.18
CA SER A 101 6.94 -0.57 19.34
C SER A 101 6.18 -0.95 18.07
N ILE A 102 5.64 0.03 17.34
CA ILE A 102 4.96 -0.19 16.06
C ILE A 102 5.97 -0.49 14.96
N GLY A 103 7.09 0.24 14.93
CA GLY A 103 8.19 -0.05 14.00
C GLY A 103 8.71 -1.50 14.11
N LYS A 104 8.73 -2.08 15.30
CA LYS A 104 9.10 -3.50 15.52
C LYS A 104 8.12 -4.50 14.89
N ILE A 105 6.88 -4.11 14.64
CA ILE A 105 5.85 -4.94 13.99
C ILE A 105 5.86 -4.68 12.48
N VAL A 106 5.92 -3.41 12.06
CA VAL A 106 5.89 -3.01 10.65
C VAL A 106 7.15 -3.46 9.91
N ALA A 107 8.34 -3.41 10.53
CA ALA A 107 9.58 -3.78 9.85
C ALA A 107 9.61 -5.26 9.38
N PRO A 108 9.22 -6.27 10.19
CA PRO A 108 9.02 -7.64 9.71
C PRO A 108 7.98 -7.78 8.60
N MET A 109 6.87 -7.03 8.65
CA MET A 109 5.85 -7.05 7.60
C MET A 109 6.43 -6.54 6.27
N LEU A 110 7.16 -5.42 6.31
CA LEU A 110 7.84 -4.87 5.14
C LEU A 110 8.93 -5.81 4.61
N ALA A 111 9.68 -6.47 5.51
CA ALA A 111 10.64 -7.49 5.12
C ALA A 111 9.97 -8.65 4.37
N ARG A 112 8.79 -9.12 4.81
CA ARG A 112 8.00 -10.13 4.09
C ARG A 112 7.61 -9.63 2.69
N VAL A 113 7.13 -8.39 2.57
CA VAL A 113 6.82 -7.77 1.26
C VAL A 113 8.04 -7.78 0.34
N HIS A 114 9.21 -7.39 0.86
CA HIS A 114 10.47 -7.37 0.09
C HIS A 114 10.94 -8.75 -0.38
N THR A 115 10.46 -9.84 0.22
CA THR A 115 10.76 -11.21 -0.22
C THR A 115 9.81 -11.75 -1.28
N LEU A 116 8.75 -11.02 -1.64
CA LEU A 116 7.79 -11.49 -2.64
C LEU A 116 8.41 -11.56 -4.04
N ASP A 117 8.16 -12.66 -4.72
CA ASP A 117 8.48 -12.85 -6.13
C ASP A 117 7.22 -12.64 -6.99
N VAL A 118 7.01 -11.39 -7.40
CA VAL A 118 5.82 -10.97 -8.16
C VAL A 118 6.13 -10.94 -9.66
N PRO A 119 5.33 -11.55 -10.55
CA PRO A 119 5.61 -11.67 -11.99
C PRO A 119 5.29 -10.36 -12.75
N ILE A 120 5.94 -9.27 -12.34
CA ILE A 120 5.94 -7.95 -13.00
C ILE A 120 7.38 -7.55 -13.33
N THR A 121 7.58 -6.40 -13.97
CA THR A 121 8.91 -5.85 -14.28
C THR A 121 9.79 -5.79 -13.03
N LYS A 122 11.00 -6.35 -13.13
CA LYS A 122 11.97 -6.46 -12.02
C LYS A 122 12.94 -5.27 -11.93
N GLU A 123 12.89 -4.36 -12.89
CA GLU A 123 13.68 -3.13 -12.89
C GLU A 123 13.09 -2.09 -11.93
N PRO A 124 13.91 -1.24 -11.27
CA PRO A 124 13.42 -0.21 -10.37
C PRO A 124 12.57 0.83 -11.10
N GLN A 125 11.29 0.96 -10.74
CA GLN A 125 10.33 1.79 -11.50
C GLN A 125 10.27 3.26 -11.06
N VAL A 126 10.91 3.65 -9.95
CA VAL A 126 10.76 5.00 -9.36
C VAL A 126 11.11 6.13 -10.32
N MET A 127 12.22 6.03 -11.06
CA MET A 127 12.65 7.08 -11.99
C MET A 127 11.78 7.12 -13.25
N MET A 128 11.38 5.96 -13.76
CA MET A 128 10.43 5.87 -14.88
C MET A 128 9.11 6.54 -14.53
N CYS A 129 8.59 6.29 -13.33
CA CYS A 129 7.36 6.89 -12.82
C CYS A 129 7.50 8.41 -12.68
N ALA A 130 8.56 8.88 -12.00
CA ALA A 130 8.82 10.31 -11.78
C ALA A 130 8.96 11.08 -13.10
N ARG A 131 9.72 10.54 -14.07
CA ARG A 131 9.86 11.14 -15.40
C ARG A 131 8.55 11.15 -16.18
N GLY A 132 7.75 10.07 -16.07
CA GLY A 132 6.41 10.01 -16.66
C GLY A 132 5.47 11.09 -16.10
N TRP A 133 5.51 11.35 -14.79
CA TRP A 133 4.75 12.44 -14.19
C TRP A 133 5.25 13.82 -14.62
N LEU A 134 6.56 14.02 -14.70
CA LEU A 134 7.12 15.28 -15.16
C LEU A 134 6.78 15.56 -16.63
N ALA A 135 6.80 14.55 -17.50
CA ALA A 135 6.35 14.67 -18.89
C ALA A 135 4.88 15.10 -18.97
N LYS A 136 3.99 14.44 -18.23
CA LYS A 136 2.56 14.83 -18.15
C LYS A 136 2.38 16.24 -17.58
N PHE A 137 3.19 16.62 -16.60
CA PHE A 137 3.13 17.95 -16.00
C PHE A 137 3.60 19.04 -16.98
N LYS A 138 4.67 18.79 -17.75
CA LYS A 138 5.17 19.68 -18.81
C LYS A 138 4.12 19.99 -19.87
N GLU A 139 3.25 19.04 -20.18
CA GLU A 139 2.15 19.20 -21.15
C GLU A 139 0.98 20.04 -20.60
N SER A 140 0.94 20.30 -19.29
CA SER A 140 -0.11 21.12 -18.67
C SER A 140 0.22 22.62 -18.71
N ASP A 141 -0.81 23.47 -18.66
CA ASP A 141 -0.64 24.93 -18.58
C ASP A 141 0.24 25.38 -17.40
N ALA A 142 0.19 24.63 -16.29
CA ALA A 142 0.99 24.89 -15.10
C ALA A 142 2.49 24.58 -15.34
N GLY A 143 2.80 23.54 -16.11
CA GLY A 143 4.18 23.14 -16.41
C GLY A 143 4.90 24.10 -17.35
N ALA A 144 4.17 24.93 -18.10
CA ALA A 144 4.73 25.96 -18.97
C ALA A 144 5.31 27.17 -18.19
N HIS A 145 5.13 27.23 -16.88
CA HIS A 145 5.52 28.36 -16.04
C HIS A 145 6.36 27.90 -14.83
N PRO A 146 7.26 28.75 -14.31
CA PRO A 146 7.94 28.45 -13.05
C PRO A 146 6.97 28.23 -11.90
N VAL A 147 7.17 27.15 -11.15
CA VAL A 147 6.33 26.75 -10.01
C VAL A 147 6.91 27.33 -8.72
N ASP A 148 6.08 28.01 -7.93
CA ASP A 148 6.48 28.48 -6.59
C ASP A 148 6.77 27.29 -5.65
N ILE A 149 7.97 27.21 -5.08
CA ILE A 149 8.28 26.20 -4.06
C ILE A 149 7.79 26.69 -2.70
N ARG A 150 6.99 25.85 -2.03
CA ARG A 150 6.46 26.11 -0.69
C ARG A 150 6.66 24.89 0.19
N CYS A 151 7.31 25.06 1.34
CA CYS A 151 7.36 24.01 2.35
C CYS A 151 6.01 23.93 3.08
N THR A 152 5.46 22.73 3.22
CA THR A 152 4.19 22.49 3.92
C THR A 152 4.44 22.09 5.38
N ALA A 153 5.06 20.92 5.59
CA ALA A 153 5.34 20.35 6.92
C ALA A 153 6.83 20.35 7.29
N ALA A 154 7.72 20.58 6.33
CA ALA A 154 9.16 20.59 6.56
C ALA A 154 9.65 21.99 6.97
N SER A 155 10.43 22.07 8.05
CA SER A 155 11.13 23.31 8.42
C SER A 155 12.50 23.32 7.72
N VAL A 156 12.53 23.86 6.51
CA VAL A 156 13.76 24.01 5.72
C VAL A 156 14.07 25.51 5.61
N PRO A 157 15.30 25.95 5.94
CA PRO A 157 15.68 27.35 5.75
C PRO A 157 15.51 27.78 4.29
N SER A 158 14.93 28.96 4.04
CA SER A 158 14.59 29.42 2.69
C SER A 158 15.80 29.61 1.77
N GLN A 159 17.01 29.70 2.33
CA GLN A 159 18.25 29.74 1.56
C GLN A 159 18.71 28.38 1.02
N CYS A 160 18.09 27.28 1.44
CA CYS A 160 18.48 25.93 1.05
C CYS A 160 17.77 25.42 -0.21
N TYR A 161 16.81 26.18 -0.76
CA TYR A 161 16.07 25.83 -1.97
C TYR A 161 15.66 27.10 -2.72
N PRO A 162 15.49 27.04 -4.06
CA PRO A 162 15.07 28.21 -4.83
C PRO A 162 13.59 28.54 -4.58
N SER A 163 13.21 29.81 -4.69
CA SER A 163 11.80 30.21 -4.47
C SER A 163 10.86 29.70 -5.57
N LYS A 164 11.40 29.39 -6.75
CA LYS A 164 10.69 28.89 -7.92
C LYS A 164 11.52 27.82 -8.60
N ILE A 165 10.87 26.94 -9.34
CA ILE A 165 11.53 25.90 -10.13
C ILE A 165 10.83 25.71 -11.48
N THR A 166 11.58 25.48 -12.54
CA THR A 166 11.03 25.13 -13.86
C THR A 166 11.01 23.63 -14.11
N CYS A 167 10.31 23.20 -15.17
CA CYS A 167 10.28 21.81 -15.58
C CYS A 167 11.64 21.29 -16.08
N GLU A 168 12.50 22.17 -16.62
CA GLU A 168 13.88 21.86 -17.00
C GLU A 168 14.75 21.65 -15.76
N GLU A 169 14.66 22.54 -14.78
CA GLU A 169 15.37 22.39 -13.50
C GLU A 169 14.92 21.11 -12.76
N LEU A 170 13.63 20.76 -12.82
CA LEU A 170 13.14 19.48 -12.30
C LEU A 170 13.72 18.26 -13.03
N GLU A 171 14.01 18.34 -14.33
CA GLU A 171 14.68 17.23 -15.04
C GLU A 171 16.12 17.07 -14.56
N GLU A 172 16.85 18.17 -14.35
CA GLU A 172 18.20 18.15 -13.81
C GLU A 172 18.24 17.54 -12.39
N GLU A 173 17.26 17.88 -11.55
CA GLU A 173 17.11 17.27 -10.22
C GLU A 173 16.80 15.76 -10.31
N LEU A 174 15.98 15.32 -11.26
CA LEU A 174 15.74 13.89 -11.49
C LEU A 174 16.99 13.16 -11.97
N ASP A 175 17.80 13.78 -12.84
CA ASP A 175 19.09 13.22 -13.28
C ASP A 175 20.05 13.05 -12.09
N PHE A 176 20.11 14.05 -11.21
CA PHE A 176 20.91 14.00 -9.97
C PHE A 176 20.45 12.87 -9.03
N VAL A 177 19.13 12.75 -8.79
CA VAL A 177 18.56 11.69 -7.95
C VAL A 177 18.82 10.31 -8.54
N GLU A 178 18.67 10.14 -9.86
CA GLU A 178 18.93 8.87 -10.54
C GLU A 178 20.39 8.45 -10.40
N GLU A 179 21.34 9.38 -10.55
CA GLU A 179 22.75 9.10 -10.33
C GLU A 179 23.03 8.63 -8.89
N PHE A 180 22.39 9.28 -7.90
CA PHE A 180 22.53 8.90 -6.50
C PHE A 180 21.94 7.52 -6.21
N LEU A 181 20.74 7.23 -6.70
CA LEU A 181 20.08 5.93 -6.54
C LEU A 181 20.93 4.80 -7.14
N ARG A 182 21.50 5.01 -8.33
CA ARG A 182 22.41 4.04 -8.96
C ARG A 182 23.66 3.77 -8.12
N LYS A 183 24.18 4.79 -7.42
CA LYS A 183 25.36 4.69 -6.53
C LYS A 183 25.04 4.04 -5.18
N SER A 184 23.80 4.09 -4.73
CA SER A 184 23.36 3.51 -3.45
C SER A 184 23.62 2.00 -3.36
N GLN A 185 23.61 1.29 -4.50
CA GLN A 185 23.70 -0.18 -4.57
C GLN A 185 22.65 -0.88 -3.69
N SER A 186 21.52 -0.20 -3.43
CA SER A 186 20.40 -0.79 -2.71
C SER A 186 19.83 -1.96 -3.52
N PRO A 187 19.59 -3.13 -2.93
CA PRO A 187 18.93 -4.24 -3.60
C PRO A 187 17.57 -3.81 -4.18
N VAL A 188 17.28 -4.29 -5.39
CA VAL A 188 15.97 -4.12 -6.01
C VAL A 188 15.05 -5.24 -5.52
N VAL A 189 13.94 -4.88 -4.89
CA VAL A 189 12.95 -5.78 -4.27
C VAL A 189 11.54 -5.34 -4.61
N PHE A 190 10.57 -6.25 -4.49
CA PHE A 190 9.18 -5.86 -4.56
C PHE A 190 8.83 -4.97 -3.36
N SER A 191 8.38 -3.75 -3.63
CA SER A 191 8.18 -2.70 -2.63
C SER A 191 6.76 -2.17 -2.67
N HIS A 192 6.24 -1.76 -1.51
CA HIS A 192 4.91 -1.13 -1.42
C HIS A 192 4.90 0.30 -2.01
N ASN A 193 6.01 1.04 -1.86
CA ASN A 193 6.23 2.42 -2.30
C ASN A 193 5.33 3.51 -1.69
N ASP A 194 4.34 3.17 -0.86
CA ASP A 194 3.45 4.12 -0.19
C ASP A 194 3.09 3.67 1.23
N LEU A 195 4.12 3.42 2.06
CA LEU A 195 3.95 2.89 3.42
C LEU A 195 3.60 3.99 4.45
N GLN A 196 2.59 4.81 4.14
CA GLN A 196 2.05 5.82 5.05
C GLN A 196 1.07 5.21 6.07
N GLU A 197 0.74 5.96 7.13
CA GLU A 197 -0.11 5.48 8.23
C GLU A 197 -1.53 5.05 7.79
N GLY A 198 -2.04 5.65 6.72
CA GLY A 198 -3.34 5.30 6.13
C GLY A 198 -3.38 3.88 5.55
N ASN A 199 -2.23 3.36 5.14
CA ASN A 199 -2.09 2.04 4.51
C ASN A 199 -1.69 0.93 5.50
N ILE A 200 -1.64 1.26 6.80
CA ILE A 200 -1.37 0.32 7.88
C ILE A 200 -2.59 0.29 8.79
N LEU A 201 -3.34 -0.81 8.76
CA LEU A 201 -4.59 -0.95 9.49
C LEU A 201 -4.38 -1.70 10.80
N LEU A 202 -4.90 -1.16 11.91
CA LEU A 202 -5.05 -1.87 13.17
C LEU A 202 -6.41 -2.57 13.20
N CYS A 203 -6.39 -3.90 13.29
CA CYS A 203 -7.59 -4.74 13.36
C CYS A 203 -8.46 -4.38 14.59
N ALA A 204 -9.78 -4.41 14.44
CA ALA A 204 -10.74 -3.94 15.45
C ALA A 204 -10.63 -4.70 16.78
N ASP A 205 -10.23 -5.97 16.74
CA ASP A 205 -10.02 -6.82 17.92
C ASP A 205 -8.83 -6.39 18.78
N TYR A 206 -8.04 -5.42 18.31
CA TYR A 206 -6.87 -4.91 19.00
C TYR A 206 -7.04 -3.47 19.46
N HIS A 207 -6.28 -3.10 20.49
CA HIS A 207 -6.09 -1.72 20.91
C HIS A 207 -4.62 -1.39 21.06
N LEU A 208 -4.27 -0.15 20.74
CA LEU A 208 -2.92 0.39 20.80
C LEU A 208 -2.82 1.30 22.02
N ASN A 209 -1.89 0.99 22.93
CA ASN A 209 -1.67 1.72 24.18
C ASN A 209 -0.81 2.97 23.98
N GLY A 210 -0.78 3.86 24.99
CA GLY A 210 0.05 5.07 24.95
C GLY A 210 1.52 4.81 24.60
N ASP A 211 2.08 3.71 25.13
CA ASP A 211 3.46 3.23 24.92
C ASP A 211 3.70 2.52 23.57
N GLY A 212 2.65 2.36 22.75
CA GLY A 212 2.70 1.68 21.45
C GLY A 212 2.60 0.17 21.52
N SER A 213 2.37 -0.42 22.71
CA SER A 213 2.05 -1.85 22.80
C SER A 213 0.65 -2.11 22.23
N ILE A 214 0.53 -3.18 21.45
CA ILE A 214 -0.77 -3.64 20.93
C ILE A 214 -1.24 -4.84 21.77
N ARG A 215 -2.50 -4.84 22.15
CA ARG A 215 -3.13 -5.94 22.90
C ARG A 215 -4.47 -6.32 22.32
N SER A 216 -4.76 -7.61 22.31
CA SER A 216 -6.09 -8.12 22.00
C SER A 216 -7.10 -7.64 23.05
N ARG A 217 -8.32 -7.34 22.61
CA ARG A 217 -9.46 -6.95 23.45
C ARG A 217 -10.08 -8.16 24.15
N SER A 218 -9.99 -9.36 23.58
CA SER A 218 -10.50 -10.60 24.19
C SER A 218 -9.61 -11.11 25.31
N GLY A 219 -8.36 -10.65 25.40
CA GLY A 219 -7.36 -11.12 26.37
C GLY A 219 -6.77 -12.49 26.01
N GLU A 220 -7.20 -13.08 24.91
CA GLU A 220 -6.62 -14.30 24.34
C GLU A 220 -5.37 -13.93 23.52
N ASN A 221 -4.34 -14.76 23.60
CA ASN A 221 -3.17 -14.66 22.73
C ASN A 221 -3.55 -15.20 21.35
N ASP A 222 -4.37 -14.46 20.61
CA ASP A 222 -4.70 -14.81 19.25
C ASP A 222 -3.44 -14.77 18.37
N VAL A 223 -3.31 -15.76 17.50
CA VAL A 223 -2.17 -15.98 16.59
C VAL A 223 -2.22 -15.05 15.36
N VAL A 224 -3.10 -14.05 15.37
CA VAL A 224 -3.39 -13.21 14.20
C VAL A 224 -2.56 -11.93 14.24
N ASP A 225 -1.95 -11.55 13.10
CA ASP A 225 -1.22 -10.29 12.97
C ASP A 225 -2.16 -9.10 13.30
N PRO A 226 -1.81 -8.22 14.27
CA PRO A 226 -2.68 -7.13 14.69
C PRO A 226 -2.74 -5.98 13.67
N LEU A 227 -1.75 -5.93 12.77
CA LEU A 227 -1.62 -4.93 11.73
C LEU A 227 -1.75 -5.60 10.35
N VAL A 228 -2.32 -4.88 9.39
CA VAL A 228 -2.45 -5.32 8.00
C VAL A 228 -1.95 -4.20 7.08
N LEU A 229 -1.14 -4.55 6.08
CA LEU A 229 -0.77 -3.64 5.00
C LEU A 229 -1.84 -3.71 3.91
N ILE A 230 -2.26 -2.56 3.40
CA ILE A 230 -3.25 -2.45 2.33
C ILE A 230 -2.80 -1.47 1.25
N ASP A 231 -3.52 -1.44 0.14
CA ASP A 231 -3.37 -0.45 -0.90
C ASP A 231 -2.00 -0.45 -1.60
N PHE A 232 -1.70 -1.58 -2.24
CA PHE A 232 -0.51 -1.77 -3.07
C PHE A 232 -0.64 -1.08 -4.45
N GLU A 233 -1.37 0.04 -4.55
CA GLU A 233 -1.60 0.77 -5.81
C GLU A 233 -0.30 1.23 -6.48
N TYR A 234 0.69 1.62 -5.67
CA TYR A 234 2.01 2.10 -6.14
C TYR A 234 3.09 1.02 -6.10
N CYS A 235 2.75 -0.23 -5.82
CA CYS A 235 3.75 -1.27 -5.67
C CYS A 235 4.49 -1.57 -6.99
N SER A 236 5.77 -1.87 -6.88
CA SER A 236 6.62 -2.27 -8.01
C SER A 236 7.94 -2.83 -7.49
N TYR A 237 8.78 -3.37 -8.37
CA TYR A 237 10.18 -3.54 -8.01
C TYR A 237 10.86 -2.18 -7.93
N ASN A 238 11.57 -1.96 -6.82
CA ASN A 238 12.26 -0.71 -6.53
C ASN A 238 13.42 -0.96 -5.57
N TYR A 239 14.27 0.04 -5.37
CA TYR A 239 15.27 0.03 -4.32
C TYR A 239 14.58 -0.14 -2.94
N ARG A 240 15.07 -1.08 -2.12
CA ARG A 240 14.50 -1.40 -0.80
C ARG A 240 14.49 -0.25 0.21
#